data_AF-A0A093Z5F0-F1
#
_entry.id   AF-A0A093Z5F0-F1
#
_cell.length_a   1.000
_cell.length_b   1.000
_cell.length_c   1.000
_cell.angle_alpha   90.00
_cell.angle_beta   90.00
_cell.angle_gamma   90.00
#
_symmetry.space_group_name_H-M   'P 1'
#
loop_
_entity.id
_entity.type
_entity.pdbx_description
1 polymer ?
#
loop_
_entity_poly.entity_id
_entity_poly.type
_entity_poly.pdbx_seq_one_letter_code
_entity_poly.pdbx_strand_id
1 'polypeptide(L)'
;MAITLYTTDDDFKLTKTIITESIANKKWAKPIFDESVALNLEAIDEPPVYIPLGQYINMNKPDPNIDQGTRLDQESDIAVQLTHLSKQLIRSTEFVFYKISGDNVDLCPPKHVKNFDQYWVDTRVAEANVRAFATSLSAKTIQNCRDVAKAIVLKHADDLAFREKMRSNNENERAAYFGNLATPAMKYFIFRNQFQALKFAFIFHKATRSVPAEETIRQNLCLRVDFITATMLYTTYAHRLQVEAAKPFVNRDEIPGTNDAILVAYKLCTSRNPLAHLPKNLTLLPVTRDILSKKNLTTPKNNEAEAFPDLDENFN
;
A
#
# COMPACT_ATOMS: atom_id res chain seq x y z
N MET A 1 9.19 -21.39 -11.00
CA MET A 1 8.03 -22.27 -11.20
C MET A 1 7.19 -21.62 -12.29
N ALA A 2 6.98 -22.28 -13.42
CA ALA A 2 6.15 -21.73 -14.49
C ALA A 2 4.70 -21.63 -14.01
N ILE A 3 4.05 -20.48 -14.22
CA ILE A 3 2.67 -20.27 -13.80
C ILE A 3 1.77 -20.91 -14.86
N THR A 4 0.99 -21.91 -14.48
CA THR A 4 -0.07 -22.46 -15.34
C THR A 4 -1.23 -21.48 -15.39
N LEU A 5 -1.61 -21.03 -16.59
CA LEU A 5 -2.77 -20.17 -16.82
C LEU A 5 -3.97 -20.98 -17.29
N TYR A 6 -5.14 -20.68 -16.73
CA TYR A 6 -6.44 -21.25 -17.08
C TYR A 6 -7.22 -20.18 -17.85
N THR A 7 -7.42 -20.41 -19.15
CA THR A 7 -7.84 -19.37 -20.11
C THR A 7 -8.90 -19.86 -21.10
N THR A 8 -9.50 -21.02 -20.86
CA THR A 8 -10.70 -21.44 -21.60
C THR A 8 -11.88 -20.55 -21.23
N ASP A 9 -12.90 -20.48 -22.07
CA ASP A 9 -14.11 -19.70 -21.74
C ASP A 9 -14.79 -20.19 -20.46
N ASP A 10 -14.73 -21.50 -20.19
CA ASP A 10 -15.31 -22.08 -18.98
C ASP A 10 -14.48 -21.76 -17.73
N ASP A 11 -13.15 -21.63 -17.84
CA ASP A 11 -12.30 -21.15 -16.75
C ASP A 11 -12.68 -19.71 -16.33
N PHE A 12 -12.90 -18.83 -17.30
CA PHE A 12 -13.31 -17.44 -17.03
C PHE A 12 -14.70 -17.38 -16.39
N LYS A 13 -15.67 -18.13 -16.92
CA LYS A 13 -17.02 -18.23 -16.36
C LYS A 13 -16.97 -18.72 -14.92
N LEU A 14 -16.27 -19.84 -14.67
CA LEU A 14 -16.17 -20.41 -13.33
C LEU A 14 -15.47 -19.45 -12.35
N THR A 15 -14.40 -18.80 -12.78
CA THR A 15 -13.70 -17.78 -11.99
C THR A 15 -14.66 -16.64 -11.58
N LYS A 16 -15.46 -16.13 -12.52
CA LYS A 16 -16.46 -15.10 -12.26
C LYS A 16 -17.56 -15.60 -11.31
N THR A 17 -18.05 -16.83 -11.50
CA THR A 17 -19.06 -17.45 -10.65
C THR A 17 -18.58 -17.55 -9.21
N ILE A 18 -17.36 -18.05 -8.97
CA ILE A 18 -16.80 -18.18 -7.62
C ILE A 18 -16.65 -16.82 -6.92
N ILE A 19 -16.23 -15.78 -7.65
CA ILE A 19 -16.18 -14.42 -7.10
C ILE A 19 -17.60 -13.94 -6.73
N THR A 20 -18.58 -14.19 -7.59
CA THR A 20 -19.98 -13.81 -7.35
C THR A 20 -20.57 -14.53 -6.14
N GLU A 21 -20.34 -15.83 -6.01
CA GLU A 21 -20.75 -16.63 -4.85
C GLU A 21 -20.06 -16.17 -3.57
N SER A 22 -18.80 -15.71 -3.64
CA SER A 22 -18.12 -15.14 -2.47
C SER A 22 -18.79 -13.88 -1.93
N ILE A 23 -19.44 -13.08 -2.79
CA ILE A 23 -20.26 -11.94 -2.39
C ILE A 23 -21.55 -12.44 -1.74
N ALA A 24 -22.27 -13.36 -2.40
CA ALA A 24 -23.53 -13.90 -1.91
C ALA A 24 -23.38 -14.55 -0.52
N ASN A 25 -22.28 -15.26 -0.31
CA ASN A 25 -21.94 -15.92 0.95
C ASN A 25 -21.28 -14.99 1.98
N LYS A 26 -21.21 -13.68 1.71
CA LYS A 26 -20.57 -12.66 2.58
C LYS A 26 -19.09 -12.95 2.92
N LYS A 27 -18.42 -13.80 2.14
CA LYS A 27 -16.97 -14.08 2.27
C LYS A 27 -16.12 -12.93 1.75
N TRP A 28 -16.68 -12.13 0.83
CA TRP A 28 -16.01 -10.96 0.28
C TRP A 28 -16.98 -9.80 0.14
N ALA A 29 -16.61 -8.64 0.68
CA ALA A 29 -17.32 -7.39 0.46
C ALA A 29 -16.64 -6.63 -0.68
N LYS A 30 -17.43 -6.25 -1.70
CA LYS A 30 -16.91 -5.45 -2.80
C LYS A 30 -16.38 -4.10 -2.26
N PRO A 31 -15.13 -3.72 -2.55
CA PRO A 31 -14.59 -2.46 -2.07
C PRO A 31 -15.33 -1.28 -2.72
N ILE A 32 -15.50 -0.21 -1.94
CA ILE A 32 -15.95 1.09 -2.44
C ILE A 32 -14.70 1.89 -2.80
N PHE A 33 -14.64 2.34 -4.05
CA PHE A 33 -13.57 3.21 -4.52
C PHE A 33 -14.01 4.65 -4.38
N ASP A 34 -13.20 5.45 -3.69
CA ASP A 34 -13.44 6.88 -3.55
C ASP A 34 -13.03 7.58 -4.86
N GLU A 35 -14.00 7.85 -5.72
CA GLU A 35 -13.77 8.53 -6.99
C GLU A 35 -13.36 10.00 -6.79
N SER A 36 -13.59 10.58 -5.60
CA SER A 36 -13.22 11.97 -5.33
C SER A 36 -11.70 12.20 -5.36
N VAL A 37 -10.90 11.15 -5.12
CA VAL A 37 -9.43 11.20 -5.20
C VAL A 37 -8.93 11.45 -6.62
N ALA A 38 -9.77 11.19 -7.63
CA ALA A 38 -9.45 11.42 -9.04
C ALA A 38 -9.89 12.82 -9.53
N LEU A 39 -10.57 13.60 -8.68
CA LEU A 39 -10.94 14.97 -9.01
C LEU A 39 -9.71 15.87 -9.05
N ASN A 40 -9.77 16.88 -9.92
CA ASN A 40 -8.75 17.92 -10.07
C ASN A 40 -7.35 17.37 -10.39
N LEU A 41 -7.29 16.31 -11.23
CA LEU A 41 -6.04 15.72 -11.72
C LEU A 41 -5.77 16.08 -13.19
N GLU A 42 -6.64 16.87 -13.83
CA GLU A 42 -6.51 17.20 -15.25
C GLU A 42 -5.44 18.28 -15.48
N ALA A 43 -4.99 18.41 -16.73
CA ALA A 43 -3.94 19.38 -17.07
C ALA A 43 -4.40 20.84 -16.90
N ILE A 44 -5.71 21.08 -16.88
CA ILE A 44 -6.34 22.39 -16.71
C ILE A 44 -6.42 22.82 -15.23
N ASP A 45 -6.26 21.89 -14.29
CA ASP A 45 -6.40 22.14 -12.87
C ASP A 45 -5.11 22.73 -12.28
N GLU A 46 -5.25 23.42 -11.14
CA GLU A 46 -4.08 24.00 -10.45
C GLU A 46 -3.14 22.87 -9.98
N PRO A 47 -1.86 22.86 -10.41
CA PRO A 47 -0.96 21.81 -10.03
C PRO A 47 -0.71 21.78 -8.52
N PRO A 48 -0.77 20.61 -7.87
CA PRO A 48 -0.60 20.53 -6.42
C PRO A 48 0.82 20.95 -6.00
N VAL A 49 0.89 21.76 -4.93
CA VAL A 49 2.16 22.18 -4.31
C VAL A 49 3.03 20.98 -3.95
N TYR A 50 4.31 21.04 -4.32
CA TYR A 50 5.35 20.08 -3.95
C TYR A 50 5.90 20.38 -2.55
N ILE A 51 5.94 19.37 -1.69
CA ILE A 51 6.58 19.44 -0.37
C ILE A 51 7.47 18.20 -0.23
N PRO A 52 8.80 18.35 -0.12
CA PRO A 52 9.72 17.22 -0.06
C PRO A 52 9.77 16.60 1.35
N LEU A 53 9.82 15.26 1.41
CA LEU A 53 9.96 14.50 2.65
C LEU A 53 11.28 14.81 3.39
N GLY A 54 12.31 15.27 2.69
CA GLY A 54 13.63 15.55 3.25
C GLY A 54 13.62 16.49 4.46
N GLN A 55 12.70 17.47 4.49
CA GLN A 55 12.53 18.37 5.63
C GLN A 55 12.16 17.59 6.91
N TYR A 56 11.26 16.61 6.80
CA TYR A 56 10.78 15.80 7.91
C TYR A 56 11.77 14.72 8.33
N ILE A 57 12.57 14.20 7.39
CA ILE A 57 13.72 13.34 7.72
C ILE A 57 14.71 14.13 8.59
N ASN A 58 15.01 15.38 8.24
CA ASN A 58 15.90 16.23 9.02
C ASN A 58 15.32 16.55 10.41
N MET A 59 14.01 16.78 10.53
CA MET A 59 13.35 16.95 11.83
C MET A 59 13.46 15.70 12.74
N ASN A 60 13.58 14.51 12.15
CA ASN A 60 13.70 13.25 12.87
C ASN A 60 15.17 12.82 13.14
N LYS A 61 16.14 13.71 12.90
CA LYS A 61 17.55 13.48 13.26
C LYS A 61 17.78 13.74 14.76
N PRO A 62 18.62 12.92 15.42
CA PRO A 62 18.96 13.16 16.82
C PRO A 62 19.67 14.49 17.01
N ASP A 63 19.50 15.10 18.17
CA ASP A 63 20.25 16.30 18.55
C ASP A 63 21.55 15.85 19.22
N PRO A 64 22.73 16.24 18.69
CA PRO A 64 24.01 15.81 19.26
C PRO A 64 24.28 16.36 20.66
N ASN A 65 23.52 17.37 21.11
CA ASN A 65 23.76 18.07 22.38
C ASN A 65 22.74 17.73 23.49
N ILE A 66 21.86 16.74 23.28
CA ILE A 66 20.87 16.36 24.30
C ILE A 66 21.53 15.64 25.47
N ASP A 67 21.22 16.10 26.68
CA ASP A 67 21.58 15.44 27.93
C ASP A 67 20.94 14.04 27.98
N GLN A 68 21.78 13.03 28.21
CA GLN A 68 21.40 11.62 28.17
C GLN A 68 20.78 11.13 29.49
N GLY A 69 20.80 11.95 30.54
CA GLY A 69 20.30 11.62 31.88
C GLY A 69 18.77 11.43 31.96
N THR A 70 17.99 12.07 31.08
CA THR A 70 16.52 12.08 31.18
C THR A 70 15.83 10.83 30.61
N ARG A 71 16.59 9.83 30.10
CA ARG A 71 16.02 8.59 29.57
C ARG A 71 15.37 7.74 30.67
N LEU A 72 15.99 7.71 31.85
CA LEU A 72 15.52 6.90 32.99
C LEU A 72 14.17 7.38 33.55
N ASP A 73 13.75 8.60 33.21
CA ASP A 73 12.47 9.19 33.64
C ASP A 73 11.28 8.78 32.75
N GLN A 74 11.51 8.04 31.65
CA GLN A 74 10.46 7.59 30.73
C GLN A 74 10.12 6.11 30.94
N GLU A 75 8.82 5.81 31.10
CA GLU A 75 8.30 4.44 31.10
C GLU A 75 8.75 3.67 29.85
N SER A 76 9.12 2.39 30.02
CA SER A 76 9.77 1.58 28.96
C SER A 76 8.97 1.52 27.66
N ASP A 77 7.64 1.49 27.75
CA ASP A 77 6.75 1.35 26.59
C ASP A 77 6.59 2.67 25.81
N ILE A 78 6.64 3.81 26.52
CA ILE A 78 6.61 5.14 25.91
C ILE A 78 7.92 5.40 25.18
N ALA A 79 9.04 4.93 25.74
CA ALA A 79 10.37 5.16 25.20
C ALA A 79 10.60 4.52 23.82
N VAL A 80 9.85 3.48 23.45
CA VAL A 80 10.02 2.73 22.18
C VAL A 80 8.84 2.89 21.22
N GLN A 81 7.86 3.74 21.57
CA GLN A 81 6.63 3.89 20.81
C GLN A 81 6.86 4.63 19.49
N LEU A 82 6.35 4.06 18.38
CA LEU A 82 6.40 4.75 17.08
C LEU A 82 5.53 6.01 17.08
N THR A 83 6.18 7.16 16.92
CA THR A 83 5.51 8.45 16.74
C THR A 83 4.74 8.52 15.42
N HIS A 84 3.87 9.53 15.28
CA HIS A 84 3.20 9.79 14.00
C HIS A 84 4.19 9.97 12.86
N LEU A 85 5.19 10.84 13.05
CA LEU A 85 6.21 11.10 12.04
C LEU A 85 6.97 9.81 11.68
N SER A 86 7.35 8.99 12.66
CA SER A 86 7.94 7.68 12.42
C SER A 86 7.06 6.82 11.52
N LYS A 87 5.74 6.74 11.78
CA LYS A 87 4.81 5.98 10.94
C LYS A 87 4.74 6.52 9.51
N GLN A 88 4.80 7.85 9.31
CA GLN A 88 4.81 8.43 7.96
C GLN A 88 6.12 8.18 7.22
N LEU A 89 7.26 8.20 7.93
CA LEU A 89 8.55 7.78 7.39
C LEU A 89 8.53 6.31 6.98
N ILE A 90 8.00 5.42 7.82
CA ILE A 90 7.87 3.99 7.51
C ILE A 90 7.01 3.79 6.25
N ARG A 91 5.86 4.48 6.13
CA ARG A 91 5.00 4.43 4.94
C ARG A 91 5.74 4.85 3.67
N SER A 92 6.51 5.93 3.76
CA SER A 92 7.28 6.47 2.63
C SER A 92 8.43 5.55 2.24
N THR A 93 9.14 4.99 3.22
CA THR A 93 10.24 4.05 3.01
C THR A 93 9.74 2.73 2.43
N GLU A 94 8.65 2.18 2.98
CA GLU A 94 8.02 0.97 2.46
C GLU A 94 7.54 1.17 1.03
N PHE A 95 6.98 2.35 0.69
CA PHE A 95 6.56 2.67 -0.67
C PHE A 95 7.69 2.69 -1.71
N VAL A 96 8.94 2.96 -1.32
CA VAL A 96 10.08 2.98 -2.26
C VAL A 96 10.80 1.64 -2.33
N PHE A 97 10.92 0.96 -1.19
CA PHE A 97 11.78 -0.22 -1.04
C PHE A 97 11.03 -1.55 -0.92
N TYR A 98 9.74 -1.57 -0.53
CA TYR A 98 8.89 -2.75 -0.26
C TYR A 98 9.44 -3.79 0.74
N LYS A 99 10.65 -3.54 1.24
CA LYS A 99 11.29 -4.22 2.35
C LYS A 99 12.21 -3.19 3.02
N ILE A 100 11.93 -2.86 4.27
CA ILE A 100 12.79 -1.95 5.04
C ILE A 100 13.93 -2.78 5.63
N SER A 101 15.16 -2.44 5.28
CA SER A 101 16.39 -3.12 5.73
C SER A 101 17.59 -2.17 5.72
N GLY A 102 18.61 -2.50 6.52
CA GLY A 102 19.83 -1.70 6.66
C GLY A 102 19.51 -0.26 7.05
N ASP A 103 20.25 0.68 6.47
CA ASP A 103 20.19 2.12 6.73
C ASP A 103 18.77 2.72 6.61
N ASN A 104 17.88 2.10 5.82
CA ASN A 104 16.50 2.55 5.68
C ASN A 104 15.66 2.31 6.94
N VAL A 105 16.02 1.32 7.76
CA VAL A 105 15.40 1.10 9.07
C VAL A 105 15.76 2.26 9.98
N ASP A 106 17.02 2.66 10.02
CA ASP A 106 17.57 3.66 10.96
C ASP A 106 16.97 5.05 10.78
N LEU A 107 16.44 5.35 9.59
CA LEU A 107 15.72 6.60 9.31
C LEU A 107 14.37 6.69 10.05
N CYS A 108 13.74 5.56 10.34
CA CYS A 108 12.33 5.46 10.74
C CYS A 108 12.04 5.60 12.25
N PRO A 109 12.88 5.12 13.18
CA PRO A 109 12.65 5.28 14.61
C PRO A 109 12.40 6.73 15.01
N PRO A 110 11.72 6.99 16.13
CA PRO A 110 11.56 8.33 16.66
C PRO A 110 12.91 8.99 16.98
N LYS A 111 12.99 10.31 16.81
CA LYS A 111 14.16 11.12 17.22
C LYS A 111 14.62 10.82 18.65
N HIS A 112 13.70 10.71 19.61
CA HIS A 112 14.05 10.46 21.01
C HIS A 112 14.75 9.11 21.21
N VAL A 113 14.33 8.05 20.52
CA VAL A 113 15.04 6.75 20.56
C VAL A 113 16.46 6.89 20.04
N LYS A 114 16.63 7.64 18.93
CA LYS A 114 17.94 7.84 18.30
C LYS A 114 18.89 8.71 19.13
N ASN A 115 18.37 9.57 20.01
CA ASN A 115 19.20 10.36 20.93
C ASN A 115 19.89 9.49 21.99
N PHE A 116 19.37 8.28 22.22
CA PHE A 116 19.81 7.35 23.25
C PHE A 116 20.35 6.06 22.62
N ASP A 117 21.10 6.16 21.52
CA ASP A 117 21.63 5.02 20.75
C ASP A 117 22.45 4.02 21.57
N GLN A 118 23.06 4.49 22.65
CA GLN A 118 23.79 3.71 23.67
C GLN A 118 22.90 2.66 24.36
N TYR A 119 21.59 2.88 24.42
CA TYR A 119 20.60 1.96 24.96
C TYR A 119 20.13 0.99 23.86
N TRP A 120 21.01 0.05 23.53
CA TRP A 120 20.84 -0.88 22.41
C TRP A 120 19.51 -1.65 22.43
N VAL A 121 18.92 -1.89 23.62
CA VAL A 121 17.63 -2.57 23.77
C VAL A 121 16.50 -1.74 23.18
N ASP A 122 16.42 -0.45 23.50
CA ASP A 122 15.37 0.45 23.02
C ASP A 122 15.44 0.62 21.50
N THR A 123 16.65 0.81 20.98
CA THR A 123 16.92 0.89 19.55
C THR A 123 16.43 -0.38 18.86
N ARG A 124 16.81 -1.56 19.37
CA ARG A 124 16.40 -2.85 18.81
C ARG A 124 14.88 -3.05 18.85
N VAL A 125 14.21 -2.66 19.94
CA VAL A 125 12.75 -2.76 20.06
C VAL A 125 12.06 -1.79 19.09
N ALA A 126 12.53 -0.55 18.98
CA ALA A 126 11.99 0.43 18.04
C ALA A 126 12.16 -0.03 16.59
N GLU A 127 13.31 -0.59 16.23
CA GLU A 127 13.51 -1.19 14.90
C GLU A 127 12.61 -2.40 14.65
N ALA A 128 12.38 -3.24 15.66
CA ALA A 128 11.43 -4.35 15.55
C ALA A 128 10.01 -3.82 15.29
N ASN A 129 9.60 -2.75 15.98
CA ASN A 129 8.33 -2.06 15.75
C ASN A 129 8.25 -1.46 14.34
N VAL A 130 9.33 -0.87 13.83
CA VAL A 130 9.43 -0.38 12.44
C VAL A 130 9.17 -1.52 11.45
N ARG A 131 9.87 -2.64 11.61
CA ARG A 131 9.74 -3.81 10.71
C ARG A 131 8.35 -4.43 10.79
N ALA A 132 7.77 -4.54 11.99
CA ALA A 132 6.41 -5.04 12.19
C ALA A 132 5.37 -4.14 11.51
N PHE A 133 5.49 -2.82 11.66
CA PHE A 133 4.58 -1.87 11.00
C PHE A 133 4.71 -1.94 9.47
N ALA A 134 5.93 -1.99 8.94
CA ALA A 134 6.17 -2.14 7.50
C ALA A 134 5.59 -3.44 6.95
N THR A 135 5.72 -4.54 7.68
CA THR A 135 5.14 -5.85 7.31
C THR A 135 3.62 -5.78 7.24
N SER A 136 2.99 -5.10 8.20
CA SER A 136 1.55 -4.86 8.20
C SER A 136 1.11 -3.99 7.01
N LEU A 137 1.91 -2.99 6.62
CA LEU A 137 1.64 -2.17 5.43
C LEU A 137 1.64 -3.02 4.16
N SER A 138 2.69 -3.81 3.92
CA SER A 138 2.78 -4.65 2.72
C SER A 138 1.63 -5.67 2.66
N ALA A 139 1.28 -6.28 3.80
CA ALA A 139 0.14 -7.21 3.88
C ALA A 139 -1.19 -6.54 3.51
N LYS A 140 -1.43 -5.31 4.01
CA LYS A 140 -2.63 -4.53 3.66
C LYS A 140 -2.63 -4.12 2.18
N THR A 141 -1.50 -3.70 1.63
CA THR A 141 -1.38 -3.38 0.20
C THR A 141 -1.72 -4.59 -0.69
N ILE A 142 -1.21 -5.77 -0.33
CA ILE A 142 -1.50 -7.03 -1.06
C ILE A 142 -2.98 -7.38 -0.96
N GLN A 143 -3.58 -7.27 0.23
CA GLN A 143 -5.01 -7.51 0.40
C GLN A 143 -5.85 -6.53 -0.42
N ASN A 144 -5.54 -5.22 -0.39
CA ASN A 144 -6.23 -4.22 -1.20
C ASN A 144 -6.10 -4.52 -2.70
N CYS A 145 -4.92 -4.94 -3.15
CA CYS A 145 -4.68 -5.35 -4.54
C CYS A 145 -5.53 -6.58 -4.92
N ARG A 146 -5.67 -7.54 -4.01
CA ARG A 146 -6.55 -8.70 -4.21
C ARG A 146 -8.01 -8.28 -4.39
N ASP A 147 -8.48 -7.34 -3.57
CA ASP A 147 -9.84 -6.83 -3.66
C ASP A 147 -10.08 -6.07 -4.98
N VAL A 148 -9.10 -5.28 -5.43
CA VAL A 148 -9.17 -4.62 -6.75
C VAL A 148 -9.14 -5.63 -7.89
N ALA A 149 -8.27 -6.64 -7.83
CA ALA A 149 -8.20 -7.68 -8.87
C ALA A 149 -9.53 -8.44 -9.00
N LYS A 150 -10.16 -8.81 -7.88
CA LYS A 150 -11.50 -9.41 -7.89
C LYS A 150 -12.54 -8.49 -8.54
N ALA A 151 -12.53 -7.20 -8.20
CA ALA A 151 -13.46 -6.23 -8.77
C ALA A 151 -13.27 -6.07 -10.30
N ILE A 152 -12.02 -6.06 -10.78
CA ILE A 152 -11.68 -6.00 -12.20
C ILE A 152 -12.15 -7.28 -12.91
N VAL A 153 -11.79 -8.47 -12.40
CA VAL A 153 -12.16 -9.75 -13.01
C VAL A 153 -13.68 -9.92 -13.05
N LEU A 154 -14.38 -9.60 -11.96
CA LEU A 154 -15.84 -9.66 -11.91
C LEU A 154 -16.50 -8.81 -13.00
N LYS A 155 -15.93 -7.64 -13.29
CA LYS A 155 -16.42 -6.72 -14.31
C LYS A 155 -16.07 -7.17 -15.74
N HIS A 156 -14.86 -7.70 -15.95
CA HIS A 156 -14.28 -7.88 -17.28
C HIS A 156 -14.15 -9.33 -17.75
N ALA A 157 -14.41 -10.35 -16.92
CA ALA A 157 -14.23 -11.75 -17.30
C ALA A 157 -15.09 -12.20 -18.50
N ASP A 158 -16.17 -11.48 -18.81
CA ASP A 158 -17.01 -11.75 -19.99
C ASP A 158 -16.60 -10.99 -21.25
N ASP A 159 -15.69 -10.03 -21.13
CA ASP A 159 -15.25 -9.23 -22.25
C ASP A 159 -14.31 -10.03 -23.13
N LEU A 160 -14.58 -10.07 -24.44
CA LEU A 160 -13.71 -10.74 -25.42
C LEU A 160 -12.27 -10.23 -25.33
N ALA A 161 -12.08 -8.91 -25.24
CA ALA A 161 -10.78 -8.28 -25.13
C ALA A 161 -9.98 -8.74 -23.89
N PHE A 162 -10.66 -8.96 -22.76
CA PHE A 162 -10.02 -9.46 -21.55
C PHE A 162 -9.53 -10.90 -21.76
N ARG A 163 -10.40 -11.77 -22.30
CA ARG A 163 -10.10 -13.18 -22.54
C ARG A 163 -8.97 -13.36 -23.55
N GLU A 164 -9.02 -12.65 -24.67
CA GLU A 164 -7.96 -12.64 -25.69
C GLU A 164 -6.63 -12.21 -25.11
N LYS A 165 -6.63 -11.15 -24.29
CA LYS A 165 -5.39 -10.66 -23.70
C LYS A 165 -4.80 -11.66 -22.72
N MET A 166 -5.62 -12.31 -21.90
CA MET A 166 -5.17 -13.36 -20.97
C MET A 166 -4.63 -14.61 -21.68
N ARG A 167 -5.04 -14.86 -22.92
CA ARG A 167 -4.51 -15.93 -23.80
C ARG A 167 -3.23 -15.54 -24.53
N SER A 168 -2.81 -14.27 -24.51
CA SER A 168 -1.51 -13.87 -25.08
C SER A 168 -0.40 -14.69 -24.45
N ASN A 169 0.65 -15.02 -25.20
CA ASN A 169 1.83 -15.71 -24.67
C ASN A 169 2.76 -14.76 -23.89
N ASN A 170 2.58 -13.45 -24.02
CA ASN A 170 3.44 -12.44 -23.42
C ASN A 170 2.93 -12.01 -22.04
N GLU A 171 3.71 -12.30 -20.99
CA GLU A 171 3.37 -11.94 -19.61
C GLU A 171 3.30 -10.43 -19.37
N ASN A 172 4.22 -9.67 -19.98
CA ASN A 172 4.26 -8.22 -19.82
C ASN A 172 3.01 -7.56 -20.41
N GLU A 173 2.51 -8.11 -21.51
CA GLU A 173 1.26 -7.67 -22.12
C GLU A 173 0.04 -7.95 -21.23
N ARG A 174 -0.01 -9.13 -20.60
CA ARG A 174 -1.08 -9.49 -19.66
C ARG A 174 -1.07 -8.56 -18.44
N ALA A 175 0.11 -8.32 -17.87
CA ALA A 175 0.29 -7.41 -16.74
C ALA A 175 -0.07 -5.96 -17.09
N ALA A 176 0.43 -5.45 -18.22
CA ALA A 176 0.12 -4.10 -18.68
C ALA A 176 -1.39 -3.89 -18.89
N TYR A 177 -2.09 -4.89 -19.45
CA TYR A 177 -3.53 -4.82 -19.62
C TYR A 177 -4.28 -4.71 -18.28
N PHE A 178 -3.90 -5.52 -17.28
CA PHE A 178 -4.44 -5.37 -15.92
C PHE A 178 -4.15 -3.98 -15.33
N GLY A 179 -2.94 -3.46 -15.53
CA GLY A 179 -2.58 -2.10 -15.10
C GLY A 179 -3.45 -1.01 -15.72
N ASN A 180 -3.83 -1.17 -17.00
CA ASN A 180 -4.68 -0.23 -17.73
C ASN A 180 -6.15 -0.29 -17.30
N LEU A 181 -6.62 -1.43 -16.80
CA LEU A 181 -7.97 -1.55 -16.23
C LEU A 181 -8.09 -0.88 -14.85
N ALA A 182 -6.96 -0.63 -14.17
CA ALA A 182 -6.94 0.00 -12.86
C ALA A 182 -7.11 1.53 -12.96
N THR A 183 -8.24 2.04 -12.47
CA THR A 183 -8.51 3.48 -12.39
C THR A 183 -7.62 4.16 -11.34
N PRO A 184 -7.48 5.49 -11.36
CA PRO A 184 -6.79 6.23 -10.30
C PRO A 184 -7.35 5.93 -8.90
N ALA A 185 -8.68 5.82 -8.75
CA ALA A 185 -9.32 5.47 -7.48
C ALA A 185 -8.94 4.06 -7.00
N MET A 186 -8.83 3.09 -7.92
CA MET A 186 -8.33 1.75 -7.59
C MET A 186 -6.86 1.78 -7.17
N LYS A 187 -5.99 2.52 -7.88
CA LYS A 187 -4.58 2.69 -7.52
C LYS A 187 -4.43 3.35 -6.15
N TYR A 188 -5.25 4.37 -5.87
CA TYR A 188 -5.33 4.99 -4.55
C TYR A 188 -5.72 3.96 -3.48
N PHE A 189 -6.75 3.16 -3.73
CA PHE A 189 -7.21 2.14 -2.80
C PHE A 189 -6.12 1.11 -2.47
N ILE A 190 -5.37 0.63 -3.48
CA ILE A 190 -4.25 -0.32 -3.29
C ILE A 190 -3.24 0.25 -2.30
N PHE A 191 -2.77 1.48 -2.55
CA PHE A 191 -1.71 2.13 -1.77
C PHE A 191 -2.23 3.15 -0.75
N ARG A 192 -3.50 3.03 -0.32
CA ARG A 192 -4.16 4.05 0.53
C ARG A 192 -3.42 4.32 1.83
N ASN A 193 -2.69 3.32 2.33
CA ASN A 193 -1.88 3.45 3.54
C ASN A 193 -0.65 4.32 3.26
N GLN A 194 0.02 4.14 2.13
CA GLN A 194 1.19 4.91 1.74
C GLN A 194 0.80 6.36 1.40
N PHE A 195 -0.39 6.57 0.81
CA PHE A 195 -0.93 7.90 0.52
C PHE A 195 -1.41 8.70 1.75
N GLN A 196 -1.34 8.13 2.96
CA GLN A 196 -1.43 8.92 4.19
C GLN A 196 -0.18 9.79 4.40
N ALA A 197 0.99 9.34 3.91
CA ALA A 197 2.25 10.07 3.94
C ALA A 197 2.49 10.84 2.64
N LEU A 198 2.18 10.21 1.52
CA LEU A 198 2.53 10.68 0.18
C LEU A 198 1.36 11.37 -0.52
N LYS A 199 1.64 12.43 -1.25
CA LYS A 199 0.61 13.22 -1.94
C LYS A 199 0.20 12.56 -3.26
N PHE A 200 -0.88 11.78 -3.24
CA PHE A 200 -1.43 11.11 -4.44
C PHE A 200 -1.62 12.07 -5.62
N ALA A 201 -2.29 13.21 -5.37
CA ALA A 201 -2.54 14.20 -6.41
C ALA A 201 -1.24 14.70 -7.06
N PHE A 202 -0.14 14.83 -6.31
CA PHE A 202 1.13 15.24 -6.92
C PHE A 202 1.59 14.27 -8.01
N ILE A 203 1.47 12.96 -7.75
CA ILE A 203 1.93 11.87 -8.63
C ILE A 203 1.06 11.78 -9.88
N PHE A 204 -0.26 11.83 -9.72
CA PHE A 204 -1.21 11.53 -10.81
C PHE A 204 -1.79 12.76 -11.53
N HIS A 205 -1.50 13.97 -11.08
CA HIS A 205 -1.87 15.19 -11.81
C HIS A 205 -1.22 15.21 -13.20
N LYS A 206 -2.00 15.56 -14.23
CA LYS A 206 -1.59 15.49 -15.64
C LYS A 206 -0.82 16.73 -16.13
N ALA A 207 -0.95 17.87 -15.46
CA ALA A 207 -0.19 19.06 -15.84
C ALA A 207 1.33 18.84 -15.65
N THR A 208 2.08 19.22 -16.68
CA THR A 208 3.55 19.26 -16.65
C THR A 208 4.03 20.28 -15.62
N ARG A 209 5.00 19.91 -14.78
CA ARG A 209 5.59 20.87 -13.82
C ARG A 209 6.47 21.89 -14.53
N SER A 210 6.38 23.13 -14.09
CA SER A 210 7.29 24.21 -14.54
C SER A 210 8.74 23.94 -14.12
N VAL A 211 8.95 23.28 -12.97
CA VAL A 211 10.27 22.86 -12.48
C VAL A 211 10.61 21.47 -13.05
N PRO A 212 11.65 21.31 -13.89
CA PRO A 212 11.96 20.03 -14.54
C PRO A 212 12.26 18.88 -13.57
N ALA A 213 12.90 19.20 -12.44
CA ALA A 213 13.18 18.22 -11.39
C ALA A 213 11.90 17.66 -10.76
N GLU A 214 10.89 18.51 -10.52
CA GLU A 214 9.59 18.07 -9.99
C GLU A 214 8.84 17.21 -10.99
N GLU A 215 8.91 17.55 -12.29
CA GLU A 215 8.31 16.74 -13.35
C GLU A 215 8.96 15.35 -13.41
N THR A 216 10.28 15.28 -13.31
CA THR A 216 11.02 14.01 -13.28
C THR A 216 10.61 13.16 -12.08
N ILE A 217 10.48 13.76 -10.91
CA ILE A 217 9.99 13.08 -9.70
C ILE A 217 8.58 12.54 -9.91
N ARG A 218 7.67 13.37 -10.44
CA ARG A 218 6.28 12.98 -10.73
C ARG A 218 6.22 11.78 -11.67
N GLN A 219 6.91 11.85 -12.82
CA GLN A 219 6.92 10.79 -13.82
C GLN A 219 7.47 9.48 -13.27
N ASN A 220 8.59 9.52 -12.53
CA ASN A 220 9.19 8.34 -11.92
C ASN A 220 8.27 7.68 -10.88
N LEU A 221 7.54 8.48 -10.09
CA LEU A 221 6.58 7.98 -9.12
C LEU A 221 5.32 7.41 -9.80
N CYS A 222 4.83 8.04 -10.86
CA CYS A 222 3.70 7.53 -11.64
C CYS A 222 4.06 6.17 -12.26
N LEU A 223 5.21 6.09 -12.94
CA LEU A 223 5.74 4.85 -13.52
C LEU A 223 5.86 3.74 -12.46
N ARG A 224 6.34 4.08 -11.26
CA ARG A 224 6.43 3.15 -10.13
C ARG A 224 5.06 2.59 -9.75
N VAL A 225 4.09 3.46 -9.47
CA VAL A 225 2.76 3.02 -9.05
C VAL A 225 2.09 2.18 -10.15
N ASP A 226 2.19 2.62 -11.41
CA ASP A 226 1.58 1.93 -12.54
C ASP A 226 2.18 0.54 -12.75
N PHE A 227 3.51 0.44 -12.77
CA PHE A 227 4.21 -0.83 -12.98
C PHE A 227 3.89 -1.85 -11.88
N ILE A 228 3.86 -1.41 -10.62
CA ILE A 228 3.60 -2.29 -9.49
C ILE A 228 2.13 -2.71 -9.47
N THR A 229 1.22 -1.77 -9.72
CA THR A 229 -0.21 -2.07 -9.82
C THR A 229 -0.43 -3.14 -10.89
N ALA A 230 0.12 -2.94 -12.09
CA ALA A 230 0.04 -3.90 -13.19
C ALA A 230 0.57 -5.29 -12.79
N THR A 231 1.77 -5.32 -12.21
CA THR A 231 2.42 -6.58 -11.80
C THR A 231 1.62 -7.29 -10.73
N MET A 232 1.23 -6.60 -9.64
CA MET A 232 0.52 -7.22 -8.53
C MET A 232 -0.89 -7.68 -8.91
N LEU A 233 -1.64 -6.91 -9.71
CA LEU A 233 -2.98 -7.31 -10.16
C LEU A 233 -2.92 -8.58 -10.99
N TYR A 234 -2.00 -8.65 -11.95
CA TYR A 234 -1.83 -9.83 -12.78
C TYR A 234 -1.30 -11.03 -11.99
N THR A 235 -0.28 -10.85 -11.13
CA THR A 235 0.21 -11.94 -10.26
C THR A 235 -0.91 -12.45 -9.35
N THR A 236 -1.76 -11.56 -8.82
CA THR A 236 -2.93 -11.95 -8.04
C THR A 236 -3.89 -12.78 -8.89
N TYR A 237 -4.25 -12.30 -10.10
CA TYR A 237 -5.12 -13.05 -10.99
C TYR A 237 -4.59 -14.46 -11.25
N ALA A 238 -3.32 -14.57 -11.64
CA ALA A 238 -2.69 -15.82 -12.06
C ALA A 238 -2.47 -16.81 -10.89
N HIS A 239 -2.19 -16.32 -9.67
CA HIS A 239 -1.92 -17.22 -8.54
C HIS A 239 -3.13 -17.48 -7.64
N ARG A 240 -4.10 -16.56 -7.58
CA ARG A 240 -5.21 -16.60 -6.63
C ARG A 240 -6.56 -16.80 -7.28
N LEU A 241 -6.85 -16.02 -8.33
CA LEU A 241 -8.22 -15.84 -8.78
C LEU A 241 -8.64 -16.85 -9.83
N GLN A 242 -7.78 -17.13 -10.82
CA GLN A 242 -8.14 -18.06 -11.89
C GLN A 242 -8.42 -19.46 -11.34
N VAL A 243 -9.50 -20.07 -11.83
CA VAL A 243 -9.94 -21.42 -11.48
C VAL A 243 -9.99 -22.28 -12.73
N GLU A 244 -9.49 -23.50 -12.60
CA GLU A 244 -9.54 -24.53 -13.63
C GLU A 244 -10.93 -25.15 -13.65
N ALA A 245 -11.67 -25.01 -14.76
CA ALA A 245 -13.01 -25.57 -14.92
C ALA A 245 -13.03 -27.10 -14.76
N ALA A 246 -11.93 -27.77 -15.14
CA ALA A 246 -11.77 -29.22 -14.94
C ALA A 246 -11.58 -29.63 -13.46
N LYS A 247 -11.29 -28.67 -12.56
CA LYS A 247 -11.06 -28.91 -11.13
C LYS A 247 -11.74 -27.83 -10.27
N PRO A 248 -13.08 -27.75 -10.30
CA PRO A 248 -13.83 -26.62 -9.75
C PRO A 248 -13.77 -26.50 -8.21
N PHE A 249 -13.39 -27.57 -7.51
CA PHE A 249 -13.31 -27.60 -6.05
C PHE A 249 -12.04 -26.96 -5.47
N VAL A 250 -11.06 -26.59 -6.30
CA VAL A 250 -9.81 -25.98 -5.83
C VAL A 250 -9.93 -24.46 -5.86
N ASN A 251 -10.43 -23.87 -4.77
CA ASN A 251 -10.43 -22.41 -4.60
C ASN A 251 -9.06 -21.92 -4.10
N ARG A 252 -8.20 -21.48 -5.02
CA ARG A 252 -6.85 -20.97 -4.71
C ARG A 252 -6.84 -19.72 -3.85
N ASP A 253 -7.93 -18.96 -3.84
CA ASP A 253 -8.04 -17.75 -3.06
C ASP A 253 -8.07 -18.01 -1.54
N GLU A 254 -8.46 -19.23 -1.15
CA GLU A 254 -8.52 -19.72 0.23
C GLU A 254 -7.27 -20.53 0.64
N ILE A 255 -6.35 -20.83 -0.29
CA ILE A 255 -5.15 -21.64 -0.03
C ILE A 255 -4.06 -20.80 0.68
N PRO A 256 -3.54 -21.23 1.86
CA PRO A 256 -2.40 -20.60 2.52
C PRO A 256 -1.14 -20.55 1.64
N GLY A 257 -0.32 -19.50 1.77
CA GLY A 257 0.96 -19.38 1.04
C GLY A 257 0.89 -18.80 -0.37
N THR A 258 -0.29 -18.73 -1.00
CA THR A 258 -0.47 -18.02 -2.30
C THR A 258 -0.24 -16.50 -2.20
N ASN A 259 -0.27 -15.94 -0.98
CA ASN A 259 0.15 -14.56 -0.71
C ASN A 259 1.66 -14.38 -0.83
N ASP A 260 2.45 -15.45 -0.64
CA ASP A 260 3.91 -15.37 -0.68
C ASP A 260 4.41 -15.11 -2.09
N ALA A 261 3.76 -15.71 -3.11
CA ALA A 261 4.06 -15.42 -4.51
C ALA A 261 3.82 -13.94 -4.85
N ILE A 262 2.71 -13.36 -4.38
CA ILE A 262 2.37 -11.95 -4.57
C ILE A 262 3.34 -11.05 -3.80
N LEU A 263 3.68 -11.43 -2.56
CA LEU A 263 4.66 -10.71 -1.74
C LEU A 263 6.05 -10.71 -2.37
N VAL A 264 6.48 -11.84 -2.95
CA VAL A 264 7.74 -11.95 -3.68
C VAL A 264 7.70 -11.06 -4.92
N ALA A 265 6.62 -11.11 -5.73
CA ALA A 265 6.47 -10.25 -6.90
C ALA A 265 6.50 -8.76 -6.51
N TYR A 266 5.78 -8.38 -5.45
CA TYR A 266 5.75 -7.02 -4.91
C TYR A 266 7.15 -6.53 -4.52
N LYS A 267 7.91 -7.33 -3.76
CA LYS A 267 9.28 -6.99 -3.35
C LYS A 267 10.25 -6.89 -4.53
N LEU A 268 10.15 -7.82 -5.48
CA LEU A 268 11.01 -7.87 -6.67
C LEU A 268 10.75 -6.74 -7.66
N CYS A 269 9.61 -6.05 -7.59
CA CYS A 269 9.35 -4.89 -8.45
C CYS A 269 10.45 -3.83 -8.34
N THR A 270 11.06 -3.63 -7.17
CA THR A 270 12.14 -2.64 -6.98
C THR A 270 13.45 -2.96 -7.70
N SER A 271 13.62 -4.20 -8.17
CA SER A 271 14.82 -4.68 -8.85
C SER A 271 14.54 -5.13 -10.29
N ARG A 272 13.31 -4.95 -10.78
CA ARG A 272 12.90 -5.28 -12.15
C ARG A 272 12.79 -4.03 -12.99
N ASN A 273 13.00 -4.18 -14.30
CA ASN A 273 12.71 -3.09 -15.24
C ASN A 273 11.21 -2.80 -15.28
N PRO A 274 10.81 -1.51 -15.34
CA PRO A 274 11.68 -0.33 -15.51
C PRO A 274 12.21 0.26 -14.19
N LEU A 275 11.79 -0.23 -13.03
CA LEU A 275 12.09 0.40 -11.72
C LEU A 275 13.52 0.18 -11.23
N ALA A 276 14.24 -0.80 -11.77
CA ALA A 276 15.62 -1.11 -11.38
C ALA A 276 16.56 0.10 -11.52
N HIS A 277 16.30 0.97 -12.49
CA HIS A 277 17.12 2.16 -12.78
C HIS A 277 16.57 3.45 -12.15
N LEU A 278 15.38 3.42 -11.55
CA LEU A 278 14.79 4.61 -10.96
C LEU A 278 15.48 4.97 -9.64
N PRO A 279 15.86 6.24 -9.42
CA PRO A 279 16.42 6.69 -8.16
C PRO A 279 15.50 6.36 -6.98
N LYS A 280 16.08 5.79 -5.91
CA LYS A 280 15.40 5.46 -4.66
C LYS A 280 15.71 6.53 -3.60
N ASN A 281 15.35 7.78 -3.89
CA ASN A 281 15.64 8.90 -3.00
C ASN A 281 14.41 9.30 -2.17
N LEU A 282 14.42 8.94 -0.88
CA LEU A 282 13.33 9.28 0.05
C LEU A 282 13.16 10.78 0.23
N THR A 283 14.24 11.57 0.20
CA THR A 283 14.18 13.01 0.50
C THR A 283 13.33 13.79 -0.51
N LEU A 284 13.18 13.26 -1.72
CA LEU A 284 12.45 13.88 -2.82
C LEU A 284 10.96 13.47 -2.87
N LEU A 285 10.51 12.59 -1.98
CA LEU A 285 9.13 12.13 -2.01
C LEU A 285 8.15 13.28 -1.69
N PRO A 286 7.08 13.46 -2.50
CA PRO A 286 6.07 14.49 -2.28
C PRO A 286 5.15 14.09 -1.13
N VAL A 287 5.09 14.89 -0.08
CA VAL A 287 4.30 14.58 1.11
C VAL A 287 2.99 15.33 1.18
N THR A 288 2.05 14.80 1.96
CA THR A 288 0.82 15.50 2.32
C THR A 288 1.14 16.67 3.27
N ARG A 289 0.32 17.74 3.24
CA ARG A 289 0.45 18.86 4.20
C ARG A 289 0.28 18.40 5.66
N ASP A 290 -0.47 17.31 5.83
CA ASP A 290 -0.81 16.71 7.11
C ASP A 290 0.18 15.64 7.58
N ILE A 291 1.40 15.57 7.02
CA ILE A 291 2.39 14.57 7.45
C ILE A 291 2.74 14.67 8.95
N LEU A 292 2.54 15.84 9.55
CA LEU A 292 2.65 16.05 11.01
C LEU A 292 1.30 16.03 11.75
N SER A 293 0.17 16.07 11.05
CA SER A 293 -1.16 16.19 11.66
C SER A 293 -1.76 14.81 11.96
N LYS A 294 -2.25 14.61 13.19
CA LYS A 294 -2.93 13.36 13.60
C LYS A 294 -4.34 13.20 12.98
N LYS A 295 -4.80 14.15 12.15
CA LYS A 295 -6.22 14.26 11.73
C LYS A 295 -6.68 13.20 10.71
N ASN A 296 -5.77 12.43 10.10
CA ASN A 296 -6.12 11.48 9.02
C ASN A 296 -6.43 10.03 9.48
N LEU A 297 -6.86 9.84 10.72
CA LEU A 297 -7.45 8.58 11.18
C LEU A 297 -8.98 8.72 11.19
N THR A 298 -9.61 8.61 10.02
CA THR A 298 -11.05 8.29 9.97
C THR A 298 -11.24 6.86 10.43
N THR A 299 -11.70 6.69 11.67
CA THR A 299 -12.28 5.47 12.20
C THR A 299 -13.52 5.10 11.38
N PRO A 300 -13.68 3.85 10.90
CA PRO A 300 -15.02 3.32 10.64
C PRO A 300 -15.64 2.90 11.98
N LYS A 301 -16.77 3.49 12.33
CA LYS A 301 -17.70 2.97 13.34
C LYS A 301 -18.39 1.71 12.83
N ASN A 302 -18.66 0.75 13.73
CA ASN A 302 -19.97 0.14 14.01
C ASN A 302 -19.77 -1.03 15.02
N ASN A 303 -20.35 -0.95 16.23
CA ASN A 303 -21.70 -1.46 16.63
C ASN A 303 -21.67 -3.00 16.78
N GLU A 304 -22.16 -3.69 17.81
CA GLU A 304 -23.01 -3.54 19.03
C GLU A 304 -22.53 -4.70 19.96
N ALA A 305 -22.87 -4.92 21.23
CA ALA A 305 -24.04 -4.70 22.08
C ALA A 305 -23.52 -4.73 23.55
N GLU A 306 -24.20 -4.33 24.63
CA GLU A 306 -25.55 -4.66 25.05
C GLU A 306 -26.06 -3.58 26.02
N ALA A 307 -27.35 -3.30 25.95
CA ALA A 307 -28.13 -2.65 27.01
C ALA A 307 -28.40 -3.67 28.13
N PHE A 308 -28.27 -3.34 29.42
CA PHE A 308 -29.29 -2.82 30.36
C PHE A 308 -28.80 -3.20 31.80
N PRO A 309 -29.37 -2.72 32.92
CA PRO A 309 -30.41 -1.69 33.11
C PRO A 309 -30.01 -0.55 34.07
N ASP A 310 -30.83 0.51 34.08
CA ASP A 310 -30.96 1.46 35.18
C ASP A 310 -31.27 0.76 36.50
N LEU A 311 -30.74 1.29 37.60
CA LEU A 311 -31.20 1.28 39.01
C LEU A 311 -29.99 1.79 39.84
N ASP A 312 -30.05 2.72 40.77
CA ASP A 312 -31.12 3.57 41.26
C ASP A 312 -30.46 4.66 42.13
N GLU A 313 -31.23 5.68 42.43
CA GLU A 313 -30.95 6.85 43.25
C GLU A 313 -30.15 6.55 44.54
N ASN A 314 -29.11 7.35 44.81
CA ASN A 314 -28.81 7.81 46.17
C ASN A 314 -28.02 9.12 46.12
N PHE A 315 -28.79 10.20 46.01
CA PHE A 315 -28.50 11.45 46.71
C PHE A 315 -28.80 11.25 48.19
N ASN A 316 -27.75 11.16 49.01
CA ASN A 316 -27.60 11.82 50.32
C ASN A 316 -26.17 11.60 50.84
#